data_AF-A0AAU5DPW6-F1
#
_entry.id   AF-A0AAU5DPW6-F1
#
_cell.length_a   1.000
_cell.length_b   1.000
_cell.length_c   1.000
_cell.angle_alpha   90.00
_cell.angle_beta   90.00
_cell.angle_gamma   90.00
#
_symmetry.space_group_name_H-M   'P 1'
#
loop_
_entity.id
_entity.type
_entity.pdbx_description
1 polymer ?
#
loop_
_entity_poly.entity_id
_entity_poly.type
_entity_poly.pdbx_seq_one_letter_code
_entity_poly.pdbx_strand_id
1 'polypeptide(L)'
;MATPPHHQPLSPYGFGRPAPSPCDICGAIPAVHTVVRGHQGLVVTLRFLTEEGTFCRTCGTSLYRKMTSDTLWQGWWGLLSVFAAPVTLFMNIGARSRIRALPHPVGNLRPQLAPGRRVLARLPALVIIGVLLVGLGTFVVPRLIPSAPVSFTAGDCGRNNAEWPEQDLEEVGCSSAEAEFWLSDGEKCWGMDWLVHIDYSAELKSLCAHPMKK
;
A
#
# COMPACT_ATOMS: atom_id res chain seq x y z
N MET A 1 7.27 -78.45 10.30
CA MET A 1 8.56 -77.82 9.99
C MET A 1 8.30 -76.33 9.84
N ALA A 2 8.72 -75.53 10.81
CA ALA A 2 8.48 -74.08 10.82
C ALA A 2 9.67 -73.36 10.18
N THR A 3 9.39 -72.54 9.17
CA THR A 3 10.38 -71.73 8.44
C THR A 3 10.93 -70.63 9.34
N PRO A 4 12.26 -70.43 9.45
CA PRO A 4 12.82 -69.36 10.27
C PRO A 4 12.52 -67.97 9.64
N PRO A 5 12.32 -66.92 10.45
CA PRO A 5 12.08 -65.58 9.93
C PRO A 5 13.36 -65.04 9.27
N HIS A 6 13.29 -64.72 7.99
CA HIS A 6 14.34 -64.00 7.27
C HIS A 6 14.53 -62.60 7.87
N HIS A 7 15.66 -62.37 8.54
CA HIS A 7 16.13 -61.01 8.80
C HIS A 7 16.68 -60.42 7.50
N GLN A 8 16.01 -59.38 6.99
CA GLN A 8 16.55 -58.57 5.90
C GLN A 8 17.71 -57.73 6.46
N PRO A 9 18.91 -57.77 5.87
CA PRO A 9 20.00 -56.90 6.27
C PRO A 9 19.66 -55.44 5.88
N LEU A 10 19.77 -54.51 6.84
CA LEU A 10 19.71 -53.08 6.55
C LEU A 10 20.89 -52.70 5.64
N SER A 11 20.57 -52.19 4.45
CA SER A 11 21.54 -51.74 3.46
C SER A 11 22.23 -50.43 3.92
N PRO A 12 23.57 -50.32 3.90
CA PRO A 12 24.29 -49.19 4.50
C PRO A 12 24.51 -48.00 3.54
N TYR A 13 23.96 -48.01 2.32
CA TYR A 13 24.12 -46.93 1.35
C TYR A 13 22.80 -46.32 0.91
N GLY A 14 22.24 -45.47 1.78
CA GLY A 14 21.21 -44.50 1.43
C GLY A 14 21.73 -43.09 1.72
N PHE A 15 22.04 -42.32 0.69
CA PHE A 15 22.46 -40.93 0.80
C PHE A 15 21.39 -40.09 1.55
N GLY A 16 21.67 -39.83 2.83
CA GLY A 16 21.48 -38.54 3.50
C GLY A 16 20.15 -37.80 3.31
N ARG A 17 19.01 -38.41 3.65
CA ARG A 17 17.91 -37.60 4.19
C ARG A 17 18.15 -37.49 5.70
N PRO A 18 18.44 -36.30 6.25
CA PRO A 18 18.47 -36.16 7.71
C PRO A 18 17.13 -36.66 8.24
N ALA A 19 17.19 -37.50 9.29
CA ALA A 19 15.98 -37.95 9.98
C ALA A 19 15.12 -36.70 10.28
N PRO A 20 13.79 -36.76 10.08
CA PRO A 20 12.94 -35.60 10.30
C PRO A 20 13.13 -35.12 11.73
N SER A 21 13.77 -33.96 11.89
CA SER A 21 13.96 -33.36 13.21
C SER A 21 12.58 -33.09 13.81
N PRO A 22 12.34 -33.44 15.08
CA PRO A 22 11.07 -33.13 15.73
C PRO A 22 10.92 -31.62 15.88
N CYS A 23 9.68 -31.15 15.98
CA CYS A 23 9.44 -29.74 16.24
C CYS A 23 9.99 -29.31 17.60
N ASP A 24 10.72 -28.19 17.65
CA ASP A 24 11.35 -27.68 18.88
C ASP A 24 10.32 -27.31 19.97
N ILE A 25 9.08 -26.98 19.56
CA ILE A 25 7.99 -26.58 20.45
C ILE A 25 7.24 -27.80 21.00
N CYS A 26 6.68 -28.62 20.10
CA CYS A 26 5.74 -29.69 20.48
C CYS A 26 6.28 -31.11 20.31
N GLY A 27 7.47 -31.28 19.73
CA GLY A 27 8.08 -32.58 19.45
C GLY A 27 7.46 -33.34 18.27
N ALA A 28 6.44 -32.81 17.61
CA ALA A 28 5.75 -33.49 16.51
C ALA A 28 6.58 -33.55 15.22
N ILE A 29 6.31 -34.55 14.40
CA ILE A 29 6.88 -34.74 13.06
C ILE A 29 5.75 -34.80 12.00
N PRO A 30 6.03 -34.47 10.73
CA PRO A 30 7.28 -33.89 10.24
C PRO A 30 7.40 -32.39 10.60
N ALA A 31 8.63 -31.91 10.72
CA ALA A 31 8.95 -30.52 10.94
C ALA A 31 10.06 -30.05 9.99
N VAL A 32 10.15 -28.74 9.78
CA VAL A 32 11.09 -28.13 8.82
C VAL A 32 11.89 -27.03 9.50
N HIS A 33 13.17 -26.94 9.16
CA HIS A 33 14.02 -25.83 9.58
C HIS A 33 13.66 -24.56 8.79
N THR A 34 13.19 -23.53 9.49
CA THR A 34 12.83 -22.25 8.88
C THR A 34 13.13 -21.09 9.81
N VAL A 35 13.47 -19.94 9.21
CA VAL A 35 13.64 -18.68 9.91
C VAL A 35 12.41 -17.83 9.69
N VAL A 36 11.73 -17.46 10.77
CA VAL A 36 10.58 -16.55 10.76
C VAL A 36 11.01 -15.23 11.37
N ARG A 37 10.85 -14.15 10.60
CA ARG A 37 11.26 -12.79 11.00
C ARG A 37 10.05 -11.98 11.45
N GLY A 38 10.26 -11.05 12.37
CA GLY A 38 9.27 -10.08 12.82
C GLY A 38 9.90 -8.70 12.90
N HIS A 39 9.10 -7.66 12.73
CA HIS A 39 9.56 -6.28 12.81
C HIS A 39 8.65 -5.49 13.74
N GLN A 40 9.18 -5.05 14.87
CA GLN A 40 8.47 -4.25 15.87
C GLN A 40 8.99 -2.80 15.82
N GLY A 41 8.24 -1.89 15.23
CA GLY A 41 8.53 -0.44 15.24
C GLY A 41 7.70 0.27 16.31
N LEU A 42 8.23 0.46 17.50
CA LEU A 42 7.66 1.48 18.38
C LEU A 42 8.04 2.86 17.84
N VAL A 43 7.23 3.90 18.09
CA VAL A 43 7.46 5.30 17.64
C VAL A 43 8.90 5.77 17.84
N VAL A 44 9.61 5.24 18.86
CA VAL A 44 10.99 5.60 19.20
C VAL A 44 12.00 4.45 19.00
N THR A 45 11.57 3.19 18.89
CA THR A 45 12.49 2.03 18.84
C THR A 45 12.10 1.02 17.77
N LEU A 46 13.05 0.68 16.89
CA LEU A 46 12.90 -0.41 15.95
C LEU A 46 13.57 -1.69 16.50
N ARG A 47 12.84 -2.80 16.54
CA ARG A 47 13.35 -4.12 16.90
C ARG A 47 13.06 -5.11 15.78
N PHE A 48 14.12 -5.69 15.23
CA PHE A 48 14.03 -6.84 14.34
C PHE A 48 14.07 -8.11 15.20
N LEU A 49 13.00 -8.89 15.17
CA LEU A 49 12.93 -10.19 15.82
C LEU A 49 13.20 -11.25 14.75
N THR A 50 14.05 -12.22 15.07
CA THR A 50 14.30 -13.37 14.20
C THR A 50 14.20 -14.62 15.04
N GLU A 51 13.27 -15.50 14.70
CA GLU A 51 13.10 -16.81 15.32
C GLU A 51 13.52 -17.88 14.30
N GLU A 52 14.63 -18.55 14.59
CA GLU A 52 15.16 -19.65 13.79
C GLU A 52 14.96 -20.97 14.53
N GLY A 53 14.40 -21.97 13.84
CA GLY A 53 14.17 -23.27 14.46
C GLY A 53 13.46 -24.27 13.54
N THR A 54 13.27 -25.47 14.08
CA THR A 54 12.53 -26.56 13.45
C THR A 54 11.07 -26.54 13.88
N PHE A 55 10.17 -26.22 12.95
CA PHE A 55 8.75 -26.07 13.25
C PHE A 55 7.88 -27.05 12.47
N CYS A 56 6.92 -27.68 13.15
CA CYS A 56 5.86 -28.42 12.50
C CYS A 56 4.82 -27.45 11.88
N ARG A 57 3.95 -27.97 11.01
CA ARG A 57 2.94 -27.16 10.31
C ARG A 57 2.11 -26.28 11.25
N THR A 58 1.62 -26.81 12.37
CA THR A 58 0.71 -26.09 13.26
C THR A 58 1.43 -25.04 14.09
N CYS A 59 2.54 -25.40 14.74
CA CYS A 59 3.32 -24.46 15.56
C CYS A 59 4.01 -23.38 14.70
N GLY A 60 4.53 -23.74 13.53
CA GLY A 60 5.11 -22.76 12.59
C GLY A 60 4.05 -21.79 12.05
N THR A 61 2.83 -22.27 11.78
CA THR A 61 1.73 -21.40 11.31
C THR A 61 1.27 -20.42 12.39
N SER A 62 1.17 -20.85 13.65
CA SER A 62 0.77 -19.96 14.75
C SER A 62 1.86 -18.94 15.05
N LEU A 63 3.13 -19.34 15.05
CA LEU A 63 4.28 -18.44 15.22
C LEU A 63 4.34 -17.38 14.10
N TYR A 64 4.21 -17.81 12.84
CA TYR A 64 4.13 -16.91 11.69
C TYR A 64 3.00 -15.88 11.84
N ARG A 65 1.80 -16.33 12.23
CA ARG A 65 0.64 -15.44 12.40
C ARG A 65 0.87 -14.42 13.51
N LYS A 66 1.45 -14.84 14.64
CA LYS A 66 1.77 -13.95 15.76
C LYS A 66 2.77 -12.87 15.32
N MET A 67 3.91 -13.26 14.75
CA MET A 67 4.93 -12.31 14.31
C MET A 67 4.48 -11.40 13.17
N THR A 68 3.71 -11.93 12.22
CA THR A 68 3.09 -11.11 11.16
C THR A 68 2.10 -10.10 11.75
N SER A 69 1.29 -10.50 12.73
CA SER A 69 0.35 -9.60 13.41
C SER A 69 1.08 -8.51 14.19
N ASP A 70 2.14 -8.86 14.91
CA ASP A 70 2.93 -7.90 15.68
C ASP A 70 3.65 -6.94 14.73
N THR A 71 4.12 -7.43 13.58
CA THR A 71 4.73 -6.61 12.52
C THR A 71 3.74 -5.65 11.85
N LEU A 72 2.52 -6.10 11.60
CA LEU A 72 1.48 -5.25 11.03
C LEU A 72 0.87 -4.28 12.06
N TRP A 73 1.04 -4.52 13.36
CA TRP A 73 0.58 -3.58 14.38
C TRP A 73 1.65 -2.55 14.71
N GLN A 74 2.90 -3.01 14.84
CA GLN A 74 4.02 -2.19 15.29
C GLN A 74 4.87 -1.70 14.10
N GLY A 75 4.62 -2.11 12.86
CA GLY A 75 5.46 -1.71 11.73
C GLY A 75 5.22 -0.30 11.17
N TRP A 76 4.22 0.44 11.65
CA TRP A 76 3.74 1.66 10.96
C TRP A 76 4.06 2.96 11.69
N TRP A 77 4.61 2.88 12.90
CA TRP A 77 4.77 4.06 13.76
C TRP A 77 5.97 4.96 13.40
N GLY A 78 6.72 4.65 12.34
CA GLY A 78 7.87 5.45 11.90
C GLY A 78 8.06 5.43 10.38
N LEU A 79 8.64 6.50 9.83
CA LEU A 79 8.82 6.69 8.37
C LEU A 79 9.65 5.58 7.72
N LEU A 80 10.72 5.13 8.37
CA LEU A 80 11.54 3.99 7.92
C LEU A 80 10.79 2.64 8.09
N SER A 81 9.92 2.54 9.09
CA SER A 81 9.15 1.33 9.37
C SER A 81 8.13 1.00 8.29
N VAL A 82 7.57 2.03 7.62
CA VAL A 82 6.66 1.88 6.46
C VAL A 82 7.30 1.09 5.31
N PHE A 83 8.63 1.17 5.15
CA PHE A 83 9.37 0.39 4.14
C PHE A 83 9.94 -0.92 4.70
N ALA A 84 10.41 -0.94 5.96
CA ALA A 84 11.00 -2.13 6.57
C ALA A 84 9.96 -3.24 6.84
N ALA A 85 8.74 -2.88 7.22
CA ALA A 85 7.65 -3.82 7.48
C ALA A 85 7.27 -4.66 6.25
N PRO A 86 6.99 -4.08 5.05
CA PRO A 86 6.67 -4.89 3.87
C PRO A 86 7.84 -5.78 3.43
N VAL A 87 9.08 -5.30 3.46
CA VAL A 87 10.27 -6.13 3.12
C VAL A 87 10.37 -7.36 4.03
N THR A 88 10.16 -7.17 5.33
CA THR A 88 10.15 -8.27 6.31
C THR A 88 9.03 -9.27 6.02
N LEU A 89 7.84 -8.78 5.63
CA LEU A 89 6.72 -9.64 5.23
C LEU A 89 7.03 -10.46 3.97
N PHE A 90 7.70 -9.86 2.98
CA PHE A 90 8.12 -10.56 1.76
C PHE A 90 9.12 -11.68 2.07
N MET A 91 10.13 -11.43 2.89
CA MET A 91 11.10 -12.45 3.30
C MET A 91 10.44 -13.63 4.03
N ASN A 92 9.33 -13.39 4.72
CA ASN A 92 8.56 -14.43 5.42
C ASN A 92 7.70 -15.31 4.51
N ILE A 93 7.49 -14.94 3.23
CA ILE A 93 6.72 -15.76 2.28
C ILE A 93 7.41 -17.13 2.06
N GLY A 94 8.74 -17.14 1.97
CA GLY A 94 9.51 -18.38 1.81
C GLY A 94 9.42 -19.32 3.01
N ALA A 95 9.45 -18.78 4.24
CA ALA A 95 9.22 -19.58 5.44
C ALA A 95 7.78 -20.14 5.47
N ARG A 96 6.80 -19.31 5.11
CA ARG A 96 5.39 -19.71 5.05
C ARG A 96 5.12 -20.81 4.02
N SER A 97 5.73 -20.75 2.83
CA SER A 97 5.54 -21.77 1.81
C SER A 97 6.09 -23.12 2.27
N ARG A 98 7.30 -23.13 2.85
CA ARG A 98 7.91 -24.33 3.44
C ARG A 98 7.04 -24.92 4.55
N ILE A 99 6.57 -24.12 5.51
CA ILE A 99 5.71 -24.57 6.61
C ILE A 99 4.36 -25.11 6.11
N ARG A 100 3.77 -24.50 5.07
CA ARG A 100 2.51 -24.95 4.48
C ARG A 100 2.63 -26.24 3.68
N ALA A 101 3.81 -26.52 3.12
CA ALA A 101 4.08 -27.73 2.37
C ALA A 101 4.10 -29.00 3.25
N LEU A 102 4.22 -28.86 4.58
CA LEU A 102 4.20 -30.02 5.47
C LEU A 102 2.80 -30.65 5.57
N PRO A 103 2.71 -31.98 5.66
CA PRO A 103 1.47 -32.67 6.01
C PRO A 103 1.08 -32.39 7.49
N HIS A 104 -0.07 -32.92 7.90
CA HIS A 104 -0.54 -32.75 9.28
C HIS A 104 0.46 -33.39 10.27
N PRO A 105 0.82 -32.70 11.38
CA PRO A 105 1.77 -33.22 12.35
C PRO A 105 1.19 -34.39 13.15
N VAL A 106 2.03 -35.37 13.48
CA VAL A 106 1.72 -36.55 14.29
C VAL A 106 2.75 -36.73 15.40
N GLY A 107 2.39 -37.44 16.47
CA GLY A 107 3.31 -37.81 17.55
C GLY A 107 3.82 -36.63 18.39
N ASN A 108 2.94 -35.70 18.76
CA ASN A 108 3.33 -34.57 19.61
C ASN A 108 3.60 -35.02 21.06
N LEU A 109 4.75 -34.62 21.62
CA LEU A 109 5.11 -34.87 23.01
C LEU A 109 4.53 -33.80 23.96
N ARG A 110 4.32 -32.59 23.44
CA ARG A 110 3.75 -31.45 24.18
C ARG A 110 2.51 -30.89 23.44
N PRO A 111 1.65 -30.11 24.12
CA PRO A 111 0.55 -29.41 23.47
C PRO A 111 1.06 -28.53 22.32
N GLN A 112 0.31 -28.54 21.21
CA GLN A 112 0.63 -27.68 20.08
C GLN A 112 0.31 -26.22 20.41
N LEU A 113 1.08 -25.31 19.83
CA LEU A 113 0.91 -23.88 20.07
C LEU A 113 -0.46 -23.43 19.57
N ALA A 114 -1.26 -22.79 20.43
CA ALA A 114 -2.61 -22.38 20.09
C ALA A 114 -2.60 -21.49 18.84
N PRO A 115 -3.51 -21.69 17.87
CA PRO A 115 -3.67 -20.80 16.74
C PRO A 115 -4.22 -19.48 17.28
N GLY A 116 -3.32 -18.54 17.59
CA GLY A 116 -3.67 -17.22 18.11
C GLY A 116 -4.70 -16.48 17.24
N ARG A 117 -5.31 -15.44 17.80
CA ARG A 117 -6.36 -14.63 17.14
C ARG A 117 -5.91 -14.17 15.74
N ARG A 118 -6.82 -14.26 14.74
CA ARG A 118 -6.52 -13.96 13.33
C ARG A 118 -5.97 -12.53 13.18
N VAL A 119 -4.97 -12.36 12.30
CA VAL A 119 -4.30 -11.09 11.99
C VAL A 119 -5.30 -9.97 11.64
N LEU A 120 -6.32 -10.29 10.85
CA LEU A 120 -7.38 -9.36 10.42
C LEU A 120 -8.51 -9.19 11.44
N ALA A 121 -8.56 -10.00 12.50
CA ALA A 121 -9.58 -9.88 13.55
C ALA A 121 -9.22 -8.82 14.60
N ARG A 122 -8.11 -8.09 14.42
CA ARG A 122 -7.77 -6.94 15.24
C ARG A 122 -8.22 -5.68 14.49
N LEU A 123 -9.40 -5.15 14.87
CA LEU A 123 -9.92 -3.82 14.55
C LEU A 123 -8.86 -2.75 14.18
N PRO A 124 -7.77 -2.59 14.95
CA PRO A 124 -6.73 -1.61 14.60
C PRO A 124 -6.10 -1.77 13.21
N ALA A 125 -5.91 -3.00 12.71
CA ALA A 125 -5.27 -3.21 11.40
C ALA A 125 -6.15 -2.72 10.24
N LEU A 126 -7.47 -2.87 10.36
CA LEU A 126 -8.43 -2.36 9.38
C LEU A 126 -8.50 -0.83 9.41
N VAL A 127 -8.47 -0.23 10.61
CA VAL A 127 -8.46 1.23 10.78
C VAL A 127 -7.21 1.83 10.14
N ILE A 128 -6.04 1.24 10.35
CA ILE A 128 -4.77 1.75 9.77
C ILE A 128 -4.75 1.63 8.25
N ILE A 129 -5.19 0.49 7.68
CA ILE A 129 -5.34 0.35 6.23
C ILE A 129 -6.32 1.39 5.68
N GLY A 130 -7.45 1.60 6.38
CA GLY A 130 -8.41 2.65 6.03
C GLY A 130 -7.77 4.04 6.02
N VAL A 131 -7.02 4.41 7.06
CA VAL A 131 -6.34 5.72 7.14
C VAL A 131 -5.30 5.88 6.03
N LEU A 132 -4.51 4.84 5.73
CA LEU A 132 -3.53 4.90 4.63
C LEU A 132 -4.20 5.06 3.27
N LEU A 133 -5.31 4.34 3.03
CA LEU A 133 -6.07 4.47 1.78
C LEU A 133 -6.72 5.84 1.65
N VAL A 134 -7.28 6.38 2.75
CA VAL A 134 -7.87 7.72 2.77
C VAL A 134 -6.79 8.79 2.57
N GLY A 135 -5.67 8.71 3.29
CA GLY A 135 -4.57 9.67 3.17
C GLY A 135 -3.90 9.63 1.79
N LEU A 136 -3.72 8.44 1.22
CA LEU A 136 -3.24 8.30 -0.16
C LEU A 136 -4.25 8.87 -1.15
N GLY A 137 -5.55 8.58 -0.95
CA GLY A 137 -6.63 9.13 -1.77
C GLY A 137 -6.66 10.66 -1.75
N THR A 138 -6.63 11.28 -0.57
CA THR A 138 -6.66 12.75 -0.45
C THR A 138 -5.44 13.43 -1.06
N PHE A 139 -4.28 12.76 -1.08
CA PHE A 139 -3.07 13.33 -1.68
C PHE A 139 -2.98 13.08 -3.20
N VAL A 140 -3.33 11.88 -3.65
CA VAL A 140 -3.15 11.46 -5.05
C VAL A 140 -4.31 11.91 -5.94
N VAL A 141 -5.56 11.81 -5.46
CA VAL A 141 -6.74 12.13 -6.27
C VAL A 141 -6.73 13.57 -6.80
N PRO A 142 -6.41 14.61 -6.00
CA PRO A 142 -6.35 15.98 -6.53
C PRO A 142 -5.26 16.21 -7.58
N ARG A 143 -4.20 15.38 -7.60
CA ARG A 143 -3.12 15.47 -8.59
C ARG A 143 -3.46 14.76 -9.90
N LEU A 144 -4.45 13.86 -9.87
CA LEU A 144 -4.90 13.09 -11.03
C LEU A 144 -6.14 13.69 -11.70
N ILE A 145 -6.85 14.59 -11.03
CA ILE A 145 -7.99 15.32 -11.60
C ILE A 145 -7.41 16.55 -12.31
N PRO A 146 -7.41 16.61 -13.65
CA PRO A 146 -7.14 17.86 -14.35
C PRO A 146 -8.20 18.88 -13.93
N SER A 147 -7.78 20.12 -13.68
CA SER A 147 -8.68 21.25 -13.41
C SER A 147 -9.79 21.23 -14.46
N ALA A 148 -11.06 21.27 -14.01
CA ALA A 148 -12.14 21.46 -14.96
C ALA A 148 -11.86 22.76 -15.74
N PRO A 149 -12.05 22.78 -17.07
CA PRO A 149 -11.94 24.01 -17.82
C PRO A 149 -12.94 25.00 -17.23
N VAL A 150 -12.44 26.15 -16.76
CA VAL A 150 -13.28 27.22 -16.23
C VAL A 150 -14.18 27.70 -17.35
N SER A 151 -15.50 27.67 -17.14
CA SER A 151 -16.48 28.10 -18.12
C SER A 151 -16.89 29.54 -17.84
N PHE A 152 -16.45 30.47 -18.68
CA PHE A 152 -16.85 31.87 -18.59
C PHE A 152 -18.26 32.09 -19.16
N THR A 153 -18.98 33.01 -18.55
CA THR A 153 -20.27 33.55 -18.98
C THR A 153 -20.18 35.07 -19.22
N ALA A 154 -21.14 35.61 -19.97
CA ALA A 154 -21.22 37.05 -20.20
C ALA A 154 -21.38 37.79 -18.87
N GLY A 155 -20.57 38.84 -18.67
CA GLY A 155 -20.50 39.60 -17.42
C GLY A 155 -19.45 39.11 -16.42
N ASP A 156 -18.78 37.98 -16.68
CA ASP A 156 -17.69 37.50 -15.82
C ASP A 156 -16.42 38.33 -16.04
N CYS A 157 -15.66 38.52 -14.96
CA CYS A 157 -14.35 39.16 -15.00
C CYS A 157 -13.23 38.12 -14.95
N GLY A 158 -12.12 38.43 -15.59
CA GLY A 158 -11.00 37.51 -15.71
C GLY A 158 -9.66 38.21 -15.72
N ARG A 159 -8.62 37.39 -15.62
CA ARG A 159 -7.22 37.76 -15.85
C ARG A 159 -6.60 36.80 -16.85
N ASN A 160 -5.61 37.29 -17.61
CA ASN A 160 -4.86 36.43 -18.53
C ASN A 160 -3.50 36.14 -17.89
N ASN A 161 -3.25 34.89 -17.55
CA ASN A 161 -1.96 34.45 -17.02
C ASN A 161 -0.88 34.33 -18.11
N ALA A 162 -1.26 34.46 -19.38
CA ALA A 162 -0.37 34.48 -20.54
C ALA A 162 -0.30 35.87 -21.21
N GLU A 163 0.67 36.06 -22.10
CA GLU A 163 0.82 37.30 -22.86
C GLU A 163 0.08 37.20 -24.20
N TRP A 164 -0.75 38.21 -24.51
CA TRP A 164 -1.54 38.23 -25.74
C TRP A 164 -0.65 38.11 -26.99
N PRO A 165 -1.03 37.34 -28.02
CA PRO A 165 -2.35 36.74 -28.25
C PRO A 165 -2.57 35.37 -27.58
N GLU A 166 -1.60 34.86 -26.80
CA GLU A 166 -1.75 33.61 -26.06
C GLU A 166 -2.72 33.80 -24.87
N GLN A 167 -3.58 32.81 -24.62
CA GLN A 167 -4.70 32.93 -23.68
C GLN A 167 -4.63 31.81 -22.63
N ASP A 168 -4.43 32.20 -21.37
CA ASP A 168 -4.60 31.37 -20.18
C ASP A 168 -5.54 32.12 -19.21
N LEU A 169 -6.83 32.04 -19.50
CA LEU A 169 -7.85 32.85 -18.85
C LEU A 169 -8.30 32.23 -17.52
N GLU A 170 -8.26 33.01 -16.46
CA GLU A 170 -8.71 32.63 -15.12
C GLU A 170 -9.84 33.57 -14.67
N GLU A 171 -10.96 33.00 -14.20
CA GLU A 171 -12.10 33.76 -13.69
C GLU A 171 -11.74 34.34 -12.32
N VAL A 172 -11.89 35.65 -12.18
CA VAL A 172 -11.68 36.37 -10.91
C VAL A 172 -12.90 37.22 -10.61
N GLY A 173 -13.14 37.48 -9.33
CA GLY A 173 -14.25 38.36 -8.95
C GLY A 173 -14.04 39.77 -9.52
N CYS A 174 -15.09 40.37 -10.10
CA CYS A 174 -15.04 41.73 -10.68
C CYS A 174 -14.63 42.83 -9.68
N SER A 175 -14.72 42.57 -8.37
CA SER A 175 -14.24 43.48 -7.32
C SER A 175 -12.79 43.26 -6.92
N SER A 176 -12.11 42.26 -7.50
CA SER A 176 -10.70 41.98 -7.26
C SER A 176 -9.82 43.01 -7.95
N ALA A 177 -8.71 43.39 -7.30
CA ALA A 177 -7.66 44.20 -7.92
C ALA A 177 -6.92 43.43 -9.05
N GLU A 178 -7.12 42.12 -9.14
CA GLU A 178 -6.53 41.24 -10.13
C GLU A 178 -7.39 41.11 -11.40
N ALA A 179 -8.58 41.73 -11.43
CA ALA A 179 -9.43 41.74 -12.62
C ALA A 179 -8.82 42.64 -13.70
N GLU A 180 -8.40 42.04 -14.81
CA GLU A 180 -7.78 42.74 -15.94
C GLU A 180 -8.80 43.07 -17.03
N PHE A 181 -9.84 42.24 -17.15
CA PHE A 181 -10.87 42.42 -18.17
C PHE A 181 -12.23 41.86 -17.75
N TRP A 182 -13.28 42.28 -18.46
CA TRP A 182 -14.61 41.71 -18.35
C TRP A 182 -15.16 41.26 -19.72
N LEU A 183 -15.97 40.20 -19.71
CA LEU A 183 -16.60 39.66 -20.93
C LEU A 183 -17.90 40.42 -21.24
N SER A 184 -17.99 40.95 -22.46
CA SER A 184 -19.16 41.70 -22.90
C SER A 184 -20.44 40.85 -22.95
N ASP A 185 -21.58 41.50 -22.67
CA ASP A 185 -22.91 40.90 -22.77
C ASP A 185 -23.43 40.96 -24.20
N GLY A 186 -23.00 39.98 -25.01
CA GLY A 186 -23.57 39.74 -26.33
C GLY A 186 -22.82 40.34 -27.52
N GLU A 187 -21.77 41.14 -27.30
CA GLU A 187 -20.85 41.54 -28.35
C GLU A 187 -19.83 40.44 -28.63
N LYS A 188 -19.68 40.06 -29.90
CA LYS A 188 -18.78 39.00 -30.32
C LYS A 188 -17.77 39.53 -31.33
N CYS A 189 -16.55 39.05 -31.21
CA CYS A 189 -15.57 39.18 -32.28
C CYS A 189 -16.00 38.34 -33.49
N TRP A 190 -15.35 38.56 -34.63
CA TRP A 190 -15.64 37.76 -35.82
C TRP A 190 -15.35 36.27 -35.53
N GLY A 191 -16.40 35.45 -35.51
CA GLY A 191 -16.33 34.03 -35.19
C GLY A 191 -17.22 33.67 -34.00
N MET A 192 -16.72 32.77 -33.14
CA MET A 192 -17.37 32.37 -31.89
C MET A 192 -16.68 32.98 -30.65
N ASP A 193 -15.82 33.97 -30.88
CA ASP A 193 -14.97 34.60 -29.86
C ASP A 193 -15.73 35.74 -29.15
N TRP A 194 -15.50 35.86 -27.85
CA TRP A 194 -16.10 36.90 -27.03
C TRP A 194 -15.30 38.19 -27.14
N LEU A 195 -16.01 39.32 -27.20
CA LEU A 195 -15.37 40.62 -27.08
C LEU A 195 -15.06 40.89 -25.61
N VAL A 196 -13.80 41.19 -25.34
CA VAL A 196 -13.25 41.42 -24.00
C VAL A 196 -12.79 42.87 -23.89
N HIS A 197 -13.26 43.55 -22.85
CA HIS A 197 -12.85 44.92 -22.54
C HIS A 197 -11.82 44.91 -21.42
N ILE A 198 -10.63 45.45 -21.70
CA ILE A 198 -9.60 45.64 -20.68
C ILE A 198 -9.89 46.90 -19.89
N ASP A 199 -10.13 46.74 -18.60
CA ASP A 199 -10.14 47.87 -17.69
C ASP A 199 -8.70 48.41 -17.60
N TYR A 200 -8.54 49.73 -17.52
CA TYR A 200 -7.26 50.44 -17.44
C TYR A 200 -6.44 50.61 -18.74
N SER A 201 -6.92 50.22 -19.92
CA SER A 201 -6.27 50.62 -21.17
C SER A 201 -6.57 52.08 -21.50
N ALA A 202 -5.53 52.91 -21.55
CA ALA A 202 -5.61 54.31 -21.96
C ALA A 202 -6.22 54.51 -23.37
N GLU A 203 -6.31 53.43 -24.15
CA GLU A 203 -6.76 53.43 -25.54
C GLU A 203 -8.12 52.71 -25.76
N LEU A 204 -8.84 52.29 -24.71
CA LEU A 204 -10.12 51.54 -24.85
C LEU A 204 -10.02 50.38 -25.85
N LYS A 205 -8.90 49.63 -25.84
CA LYS A 205 -8.69 48.50 -26.75
C LYS A 205 -9.63 47.36 -26.38
N SER A 206 -10.33 46.81 -27.35
CA SER A 206 -11.05 45.55 -27.20
C SER A 206 -10.21 44.40 -27.78
N LEU A 207 -10.22 43.26 -27.09
CA LEU A 207 -9.54 42.03 -27.49
C LEU A 207 -10.55 40.91 -27.69
N CYS A 208 -10.15 39.85 -28.40
CA CYS A 208 -11.00 38.71 -28.68
C CYS A 208 -10.52 37.49 -27.88
N ALA A 209 -11.40 36.92 -27.06
CA ALA A 209 -11.14 35.69 -26.33
C ALA A 209 -11.84 34.50 -26.98
N HIS A 210 -11.10 33.41 -27.18
CA HIS A 210 -11.66 32.19 -27.75
C HIS A 210 -12.61 31.50 -26.76
N PRO A 211 -13.71 30.90 -27.22
CA PRO A 211 -14.59 30.14 -26.35
C PRO A 211 -13.87 28.87 -25.88
N MET A 212 -13.59 28.79 -24.57
CA MET A 212 -13.12 27.56 -23.94
C MET A 212 -14.20 26.49 -24.09
N LYS A 213 -13.82 25.29 -24.57
CA LYS A 213 -14.76 24.17 -24.68
C LYS A 213 -15.25 23.79 -23.29
N LYS A 214 -16.58 23.70 -23.14
CA LYS A 214 -17.24 23.07 -21.98
C LYS A 214 -16.80 21.62 -21.82
#